data_AF-A0A520PI91-F1
#
_entry.id   AF-A0A520PI91-F1
#
_cell.length_a   1.000
_cell.length_b   1.000
_cell.length_c   1.000
_cell.angle_alpha   90.00
_cell.angle_beta   90.00
_cell.angle_gamma   90.00
#
_symmetry.space_group_name_H-M   'P 1'
#
loop_
_entity.id
_entity.type
_entity.pdbx_description
1 polymer ?
#
loop_
_entity_poly.entity_id
_entity_poly.type
_entity_poly.pdbx_seq_one_letter_code
_entity_poly.pdbx_strand_id
1 'polypeptide(L)'
;MTTVNPLTNLKDIHLPPAISWWPPAPGWWILAVLFILISVFIVCWLLRSYQRRRPRIEALQLLKDLKSQYKNSHSALSTLRALSQLLRRTALSLSKHEEVASMQGLEWLQFLDKTGQTTEFTRGVGNIFGEDLFRSEPDFDLEVLFPLVGKWVKKCPYQS
;
A
#
# COMPACT_ATOMS: atom_id res chain seq x y z
N MET A 1 -26.94 43.70 85.41
CA MET A 1 -25.75 42.89 85.05
C MET A 1 -26.08 42.16 83.76
N THR A 2 -25.55 42.63 82.63
CA THR A 2 -25.83 42.12 81.28
C THR A 2 -24.96 40.90 80.99
N THR A 3 -25.55 39.71 80.96
CA THR A 3 -24.88 38.48 80.52
C THR A 3 -24.90 38.40 78.99
N VAL A 4 -23.89 38.98 78.36
CA VAL A 4 -23.64 38.77 76.93
C VAL A 4 -23.20 37.33 76.72
N ASN A 5 -24.04 36.55 76.06
CA ASN A 5 -23.82 35.14 75.81
C ASN A 5 -22.71 34.98 74.74
N PRO A 6 -21.54 34.38 75.05
CA PRO A 6 -20.39 34.35 74.15
C PRO A 6 -20.56 33.39 72.95
N LEU A 7 -21.68 32.65 72.89
CA LEU A 7 -21.95 31.65 71.86
C LEU A 7 -22.61 32.24 70.60
N THR A 8 -23.02 33.50 70.61
CA THR A 8 -23.59 34.19 69.43
C THR A 8 -22.55 34.55 68.37
N ASN A 9 -21.26 34.24 68.60
CA ASN A 9 -20.15 34.48 67.69
C ASN A 9 -19.52 33.17 67.17
N LEU A 10 -20.33 32.10 67.04
CA LEU A 10 -19.95 30.97 66.21
C LEU A 10 -20.33 31.30 64.78
N LYS A 11 -19.37 31.92 64.09
CA LYS A 11 -19.44 32.26 62.67
C LYS A 11 -19.60 30.96 61.89
N ASP A 12 -20.72 30.82 61.19
CA ASP A 12 -20.99 29.71 60.28
C ASP A 12 -19.76 29.47 59.40
N ILE A 13 -19.19 28.27 59.49
CA ILE A 13 -18.10 27.85 58.63
C ILE A 13 -18.72 27.62 57.26
N HIS A 14 -18.71 28.65 56.42
CA HIS A 14 -19.02 28.52 55.01
C HIS A 14 -17.98 27.59 54.38
N LEU A 15 -18.34 26.33 54.16
CA LEU A 15 -17.55 25.44 53.34
C LEU A 15 -17.43 26.06 51.93
N PRO A 16 -16.23 26.14 51.34
CA PRO A 16 -16.11 26.64 49.98
C PRO A 16 -16.98 25.75 49.08
N PRO A 17 -17.81 26.33 48.20
CA PRO A 17 -18.55 25.52 47.24
C PRO A 17 -17.56 24.62 46.52
N ALA A 18 -17.86 23.33 46.44
CA ALA A 18 -17.02 22.34 45.77
C ALA A 18 -16.61 22.94 44.42
N ILE A 19 -15.30 23.08 44.21
CA ILE A 19 -14.74 23.71 43.02
C ILE A 19 -15.32 22.92 41.84
N SER A 20 -16.31 23.50 41.18
CA SER A 20 -16.87 22.93 39.97
C SER A 20 -15.69 22.83 39.02
N TRP A 21 -15.33 21.60 38.69
CA TRP A 21 -14.29 21.16 37.75
C TRP A 21 -14.59 21.64 36.29
N TRP A 22 -15.24 22.79 36.14
CA TRP A 22 -15.91 23.23 34.93
C TRP A 22 -15.36 24.60 34.49
N PRO A 23 -15.01 24.79 33.21
CA PRO A 23 -14.70 23.80 32.19
C PRO A 23 -13.22 23.39 32.33
N PRO A 24 -12.80 22.20 31.85
CA PRO A 24 -11.39 21.96 31.60
C PRO A 24 -10.86 23.15 30.80
N ALA A 25 -9.85 23.84 31.34
CA ALA A 25 -9.32 25.07 30.77
C ALA A 25 -9.24 24.94 29.24
N PRO A 26 -9.64 25.94 28.44
CA PRO A 26 -9.81 25.84 26.99
C PRO A 26 -8.61 25.23 26.22
N GLY A 27 -7.43 25.20 26.84
CA GLY A 27 -6.27 24.44 26.39
C GLY A 27 -6.48 22.93 26.16
N TRP A 28 -7.41 22.28 26.87
CA TRP A 28 -7.74 20.85 26.63
C TRP A 28 -8.45 20.64 25.30
N TRP A 29 -9.27 21.59 24.87
CA TRP A 29 -9.90 21.53 23.55
C TRP A 29 -8.85 21.67 22.45
N ILE A 30 -7.85 22.53 22.63
CA ILE A 30 -6.71 22.65 21.72
C ILE A 30 -5.93 21.33 21.66
N LEU A 31 -5.67 20.71 22.82
CA LEU A 31 -5.01 19.40 22.92
C LEU A 31 -5.82 18.28 22.23
N ALA A 32 -7.14 18.26 22.43
CA ALA A 32 -8.03 17.30 21.79
C ALA A 32 -8.06 17.46 20.28
N VAL A 33 -8.18 18.71 19.78
CA VAL A 33 -8.13 19.02 18.34
C VAL A 33 -6.78 18.62 17.76
N LEU A 34 -5.68 18.96 18.43
CA LEU A 34 -4.34 18.59 17.99
C LEU A 34 -4.17 17.07 17.93
N PHE A 35 -4.65 16.34 18.94
CA PHE A 35 -4.62 14.88 18.97
C PHE A 35 -5.41 14.27 17.82
N ILE A 36 -6.60 14.81 17.53
CA ILE A 36 -7.42 14.37 16.39
C ILE A 36 -6.68 14.61 15.07
N LEU A 37 -6.10 15.79 14.87
CA LEU A 37 -5.34 16.11 13.66
C LEU A 37 -4.15 15.17 13.46
N ILE A 38 -3.38 14.90 14.52
CA ILE A 38 -2.26 13.96 14.48
C ILE A 38 -2.75 12.54 14.18
N SER A 39 -3.84 12.10 14.81
CA SER A 39 -4.41 10.78 14.58
C SER A 39 -4.87 10.62 13.13
N VAL A 40 -5.61 11.60 12.59
CA VAL A 40 -6.04 11.60 11.18
C VAL A 40 -4.84 11.62 10.25
N PHE A 41 -3.82 12.42 10.53
CA PHE A 41 -2.59 12.47 9.74
C PHE A 41 -1.88 11.10 9.72
N ILE A 42 -1.72 10.47 10.88
CA ILE A 42 -1.11 9.14 11.00
C ILE A 42 -1.94 8.10 10.24
N VAL A 43 -3.26 8.09 10.42
CA VAL A 43 -4.16 7.15 9.75
C VAL A 43 -4.09 7.34 8.23
N CYS A 44 -4.17 8.57 7.73
CA CYS A 44 -4.03 8.86 6.31
C CYS A 44 -2.66 8.43 5.78
N TRP A 45 -1.58 8.69 6.52
CA TRP A 45 -0.24 8.27 6.13
C TRP A 45 -0.10 6.75 6.10
N LEU A 46 -0.67 6.05 7.09
CA LEU A 46 -0.63 4.60 7.18
C LEU A 46 -1.47 3.95 6.08
N LEU A 47 -2.68 4.46 5.81
CA LEU A 47 -3.53 4.01 4.71
C LEU A 47 -2.85 4.22 3.36
N ARG A 48 -2.23 5.38 3.16
CA ARG A 48 -1.49 5.70 1.94
C ARG A 48 -0.25 4.81 1.80
N SER A 49 0.40 4.43 2.90
CA SER A 49 1.52 3.46 2.91
C SER A 49 1.06 2.02 2.68
N TYR A 50 -0.12 1.65 3.18
CA TYR A 50 -0.69 0.32 3.03
C TYR A 50 -1.17 0.07 1.59
N GLN A 51 -1.80 1.08 0.96
CA GLN A 51 -2.13 1.04 -0.46
C GLN A 51 -0.90 0.84 -1.36
N ARG A 52 0.29 1.30 -0.94
CA ARG A 52 1.55 1.06 -1.68
C ARG A 52 2.03 -0.40 -1.65
N ARG A 53 1.58 -1.20 -0.67
CA ARG A 53 2.06 -2.58 -0.47
C ARG A 53 1.12 -3.64 -1.03
N ARG A 54 -0.19 -3.36 -1.06
CA ARG A 54 -1.23 -4.28 -1.58
C ARG A 54 -0.99 -4.81 -2.98
N PRO A 55 -0.71 -3.99 -4.01
CA PRO A 55 -0.60 -4.50 -5.39
C PRO A 55 0.56 -5.48 -5.56
N ARG A 56 1.65 -5.29 -4.79
CA ARG A 56 2.79 -6.22 -4.79
C ARG A 56 2.44 -7.57 -4.16
N ILE A 57 1.71 -7.56 -3.04
CA ILE A 57 1.33 -8.78 -2.34
C ILE A 57 0.34 -9.58 -3.19
N GLU A 58 -0.67 -8.92 -3.74
CA GLU A 58 -1.65 -9.55 -4.64
C GLU A 58 -0.97 -10.14 -5.89
N ALA A 59 -0.05 -9.39 -6.50
CA ALA A 59 0.69 -9.90 -7.66
C ALA A 59 1.57 -11.12 -7.34
N LEU A 60 2.21 -11.14 -6.17
CA LEU A 60 3.01 -12.29 -5.75
C LEU A 60 2.14 -13.51 -5.42
N GLN A 61 0.93 -13.31 -4.88
CA GLN A 61 -0.03 -14.38 -4.65
C GLN A 61 -0.53 -14.95 -5.99
N LEU A 62 -0.99 -14.08 -6.90
CA LEU A 62 -1.42 -14.50 -8.25
C LEU A 62 -0.31 -15.25 -8.99
N LEU A 63 0.94 -14.81 -8.87
CA LEU A 63 2.08 -15.51 -9.49
C LEU A 63 2.28 -16.93 -8.93
N LYS A 64 2.06 -17.13 -7.62
CA LYS A 64 2.11 -18.47 -7.02
C LYS A 64 0.96 -19.35 -7.50
N ASP A 65 -0.24 -18.79 -7.57
CA ASP A 65 -1.42 -19.51 -8.05
C ASP A 65 -1.25 -19.94 -9.50
N LEU A 66 -0.75 -19.05 -10.36
CA LEU A 66 -0.42 -19.36 -11.76
C LEU A 66 0.64 -20.46 -11.86
N LYS A 67 1.66 -20.43 -11.01
CA LYS A 67 2.68 -21.49 -10.98
C LYS A 67 2.07 -22.84 -10.60
N SER A 68 1.14 -22.86 -9.64
CA SER A 68 0.44 -24.09 -9.26
C SER A 68 -0.48 -24.60 -10.37
N GLN A 69 -1.20 -23.68 -11.04
CA GLN A 69 -2.09 -24.04 -12.16
C GLN A 69 -1.31 -24.58 -13.35
N TYR A 70 -0.15 -23.99 -13.69
CA TYR A 70 0.72 -24.48 -14.76
C TYR A 70 1.16 -25.93 -14.49
N LYS A 71 1.58 -26.24 -13.25
CA LYS A 71 1.95 -27.61 -12.87
C LYS A 71 0.82 -28.63 -13.05
N ASN A 72 -0.43 -28.22 -12.88
CA ASN A 72 -1.57 -29.13 -12.99
C ASN A 72 -2.15 -29.24 -14.40
N SER A 73 -2.17 -28.14 -15.16
CA SER A 73 -2.87 -28.04 -16.45
C SER A 73 -1.94 -28.04 -17.66
N HIS A 74 -0.65 -27.75 -17.47
CA HIS A 74 0.39 -27.65 -18.53
C HIS A 74 -0.03 -26.75 -19.71
N SER A 75 -0.97 -25.83 -19.50
CA SER A 75 -1.42 -24.92 -20.55
C SER A 75 -0.45 -23.75 -20.66
N ALA A 76 0.51 -23.90 -21.57
CA ALA A 76 1.60 -22.95 -21.78
C ALA A 76 1.11 -21.55 -22.18
N LEU A 77 0.26 -21.50 -23.20
CA LEU A 77 -0.27 -20.26 -23.77
C LEU A 77 -1.14 -19.45 -22.79
N SER A 78 -1.98 -20.13 -21.99
CA SER A 78 -2.82 -19.46 -20.99
C SER A 78 -1.98 -18.88 -19.84
N THR A 79 -0.97 -19.63 -19.40
CA THR A 79 -0.03 -19.20 -18.35
C THR A 79 0.78 -17.99 -18.80
N LEU A 80 1.28 -18.01 -20.04
CA LEU A 80 2.03 -16.90 -20.62
C LEU A 80 1.18 -15.61 -20.68
N ARG A 81 -0.07 -15.72 -21.17
CA ARG A 81 -1.02 -14.59 -21.19
C ARG A 81 -1.30 -14.09 -19.78
N ALA A 82 -1.53 -14.96 -18.82
CA ALA A 82 -1.78 -14.56 -17.45
C ALA A 82 -0.58 -13.85 -16.81
N LEU A 83 0.65 -14.31 -17.07
CA LEU A 83 1.88 -13.62 -16.64
C LEU A 83 2.01 -12.23 -17.27
N SER A 84 1.71 -12.10 -18.58
CA SER A 84 1.74 -10.81 -19.27
C SER A 84 0.71 -9.82 -18.71
N GLN A 85 -0.51 -10.29 -18.42
CA GLN A 85 -1.57 -9.50 -17.81
C GLN A 85 -1.21 -9.07 -16.38
N LEU A 86 -0.56 -9.96 -15.62
CA LEU A 86 -0.07 -9.65 -14.29
C LEU A 86 1.00 -8.54 -14.33
N LEU A 87 1.97 -8.63 -15.25
CA LEU A 87 2.97 -7.58 -15.46
C LEU A 87 2.31 -6.25 -15.86
N ARG A 88 1.34 -6.27 -16.78
CA ARG A 88 0.60 -5.06 -17.19
C ARG A 88 -0.16 -4.43 -16.04
N ARG A 89 -0.95 -5.23 -15.31
CA ARG A 89 -1.74 -4.76 -14.17
C ARG A 89 -0.85 -4.22 -13.05
N THR A 90 0.28 -4.87 -12.78
CA THR A 90 1.24 -4.40 -11.77
C THR A 90 1.94 -3.12 -12.22
N ALA A 91 2.39 -3.03 -13.47
CA ALA A 91 2.96 -1.81 -14.01
C ALA A 91 1.98 -0.65 -13.91
N LEU A 92 0.74 -0.81 -14.41
CA LEU A 92 -0.31 0.21 -14.33
C LEU A 92 -0.66 0.62 -12.90
N SER A 93 -0.65 -0.32 -11.94
CA SER A 93 -0.91 0.00 -10.53
C SER A 93 0.27 0.74 -9.87
N LEU A 94 1.48 0.61 -10.40
CA LEU A 94 2.71 1.18 -9.82
C LEU A 94 3.14 2.48 -10.53
N SER A 95 2.74 2.67 -11.78
CA SER A 95 3.00 3.87 -12.58
C SER A 95 1.80 4.82 -12.55
N LYS A 96 2.03 6.11 -12.24
CA LYS A 96 1.02 7.17 -12.41
C LYS A 96 0.79 7.60 -13.85
N HIS A 97 1.72 7.24 -14.75
CA HIS A 97 1.70 7.68 -16.13
C HIS A 97 0.77 6.80 -16.99
N GLU A 98 -0.25 7.41 -17.59
CA GLU A 98 -1.11 6.80 -18.62
C GLU A 98 -0.31 6.23 -19.79
N GLU A 99 0.89 6.75 -20.04
CA GLU A 99 1.79 6.32 -21.11
C GLU A 99 2.15 4.82 -21.03
N VAL A 100 2.15 4.22 -19.83
CA VAL A 100 2.43 2.79 -19.65
C VAL A 100 1.36 1.91 -20.30
N ALA A 101 0.13 2.40 -20.44
CA ALA A 101 -0.93 1.67 -21.15
C ALA A 101 -0.64 1.61 -22.66
N SER A 102 -0.11 2.69 -23.25
CA SER A 102 0.19 2.76 -24.68
C SER A 102 1.45 2.02 -25.11
N MET A 103 2.44 1.82 -24.22
CA MET A 103 3.70 1.13 -24.53
C MET A 103 3.44 -0.30 -25.02
N GLN A 104 4.01 -0.71 -26.15
CA GLN A 104 3.83 -2.05 -26.74
C GLN A 104 5.18 -2.56 -27.28
N GLY A 105 5.30 -3.88 -27.49
CA GLY A 105 6.49 -4.49 -28.09
C GLY A 105 7.78 -4.15 -27.32
N LEU A 106 8.75 -3.58 -28.03
CA LEU A 106 10.07 -3.26 -27.49
C LEU A 106 10.04 -2.17 -26.39
N GLU A 107 9.23 -1.13 -26.56
CA GLU A 107 9.08 -0.04 -25.57
C GLU A 107 8.62 -0.58 -24.21
N TRP A 108 7.71 -1.56 -24.25
CA TRP A 108 7.23 -2.25 -23.05
C TRP A 108 8.35 -3.05 -22.36
N LEU A 109 9.16 -3.79 -23.13
CA LEU A 109 10.28 -4.56 -22.58
C LEU A 109 11.35 -3.65 -21.96
N GLN A 110 11.68 -2.54 -22.63
CA GLN A 110 12.61 -1.54 -22.11
C GLN A 110 12.11 -0.91 -20.81
N PHE A 111 10.81 -0.63 -20.72
CA PHE A 111 10.19 -0.16 -19.48
C PHE A 111 10.34 -1.18 -18.35
N LEU A 112 10.08 -2.47 -18.63
CA LEU A 112 10.26 -3.54 -17.64
C LEU A 112 11.71 -3.65 -17.17
N ASP A 113 12.66 -3.60 -18.11
CA ASP A 113 14.10 -3.64 -17.81
C ASP A 113 14.55 -2.45 -16.96
N LYS A 114 14.14 -1.23 -17.32
CA LYS A 114 14.41 0.00 -16.56
C LYS A 114 13.86 -0.06 -15.15
N THR A 115 12.63 -0.57 -15.01
CA THR A 115 11.91 -0.60 -13.73
C THR A 115 12.36 -1.76 -12.85
N GLY A 116 12.76 -2.88 -13.45
CA GLY A 116 13.30 -4.07 -12.76
C GLY A 116 14.80 -4.03 -12.50
N GLN A 117 15.51 -3.03 -13.03
CA GLN A 117 16.97 -2.96 -13.08
C GLN A 117 17.55 -4.27 -13.63
N THR A 118 17.05 -4.70 -14.78
CA THR A 118 17.42 -5.94 -15.45
C THR A 118 17.49 -5.69 -16.95
N THR A 119 18.08 -6.61 -17.70
CA THR A 119 18.09 -6.61 -19.18
C THR A 119 17.49 -7.89 -19.76
N GLU A 120 16.95 -8.73 -18.89
CA GLU A 120 16.42 -10.06 -19.19
C GLU A 120 15.10 -10.00 -19.96
N PHE A 121 14.37 -8.88 -19.93
CA PHE A 121 13.15 -8.71 -20.72
C PHE A 121 13.47 -8.33 -22.16
N THR A 122 14.44 -7.46 -22.42
CA THR A 122 14.79 -7.10 -23.80
C THR A 122 15.71 -8.14 -24.46
N ARG A 123 16.70 -8.67 -23.74
CA ARG A 123 17.76 -9.55 -24.29
C ARG A 123 17.66 -11.01 -23.87
N GLY A 124 16.75 -11.35 -22.96
CA GLY A 124 16.63 -12.70 -22.40
C GLY A 124 15.31 -13.37 -22.73
N VAL A 125 14.97 -14.37 -21.92
CA VAL A 125 13.73 -15.15 -22.04
C VAL A 125 12.45 -14.32 -21.90
N GLY A 126 12.55 -13.11 -21.32
CA GLY A 126 11.41 -12.20 -21.17
C GLY A 126 11.00 -11.49 -22.46
N ASN A 127 11.77 -11.63 -23.56
CA ASN A 127 11.44 -11.00 -24.85
C ASN A 127 10.07 -11.47 -25.39
N ILE A 128 9.65 -12.68 -25.02
CA ILE A 128 8.35 -13.25 -25.35
C ILE A 128 7.16 -12.39 -24.89
N PHE A 129 7.32 -11.52 -23.89
CA PHE A 129 6.25 -10.63 -23.43
C PHE A 129 6.05 -9.39 -24.33
N GLY A 130 6.89 -9.21 -25.36
CA GLY A 130 6.80 -8.16 -26.36
C GLY A 130 5.82 -8.53 -27.48
N GLU A 131 6.33 -8.60 -28.72
CA GLU A 131 5.51 -8.90 -29.89
C GLU A 131 5.17 -10.39 -30.03
N ASP A 132 6.01 -11.26 -29.47
CA ASP A 132 5.90 -12.72 -29.61
C ASP A 132 4.84 -13.35 -28.70
N LEU A 133 4.23 -12.58 -27.79
CA LEU A 133 3.19 -13.03 -26.86
C LEU A 133 2.00 -13.69 -27.56
N PHE A 134 1.71 -13.23 -28.78
CA PHE A 134 0.58 -13.69 -29.59
C PHE A 134 0.99 -14.60 -30.74
N ARG A 135 2.30 -14.75 -31.00
CA ARG A 135 2.81 -15.36 -32.24
C ARG A 135 3.17 -16.83 -32.09
N SER A 136 3.56 -17.29 -30.90
CA SER A 136 4.09 -18.65 -30.75
C SER A 136 3.66 -19.33 -29.45
N GLU A 137 3.44 -20.65 -29.55
CA GLU A 137 3.59 -21.53 -28.40
C GLU A 137 5.07 -21.51 -27.98
N PRO A 138 5.38 -21.26 -26.70
CA PRO A 138 6.76 -21.20 -26.25
C PRO A 138 7.42 -22.57 -26.41
N ASP A 139 8.50 -22.62 -27.20
CA ASP A 139 9.37 -23.80 -27.38
C ASP A 139 10.33 -24.02 -26.19
N PHE A 140 10.18 -23.20 -25.14
CA PHE A 140 11.01 -23.25 -23.94
C PHE A 140 10.17 -23.37 -22.69
N ASP A 141 10.80 -23.84 -21.62
CA ASP A 141 10.12 -24.05 -20.34
C ASP A 141 9.70 -22.72 -19.71
N LEU A 142 8.38 -22.54 -19.59
CA LEU A 142 7.75 -21.40 -18.92
C LEU A 142 8.14 -21.30 -17.44
N GLU A 143 8.61 -22.40 -16.82
CA GLU A 143 9.11 -22.36 -15.44
C GLU A 143 10.18 -21.28 -15.22
N VAL A 144 10.97 -20.96 -16.24
CA VAL A 144 12.04 -19.97 -16.20
C VAL A 144 11.50 -18.53 -16.14
N LEU A 145 10.28 -18.27 -16.62
CA LEU A 145 9.66 -16.94 -16.57
C LEU A 145 9.15 -16.56 -15.19
N PHE A 146 8.66 -17.53 -14.39
CA PHE A 146 8.16 -17.25 -13.04
C PHE A 146 9.18 -16.56 -12.11
N PRO A 147 10.44 -17.01 -11.98
CA PRO A 147 11.42 -16.32 -11.17
C PRO A 147 11.78 -14.94 -11.74
N LEU A 148 11.77 -14.76 -13.06
CA LEU A 148 12.02 -13.46 -13.69
C LEU A 148 10.92 -12.45 -13.33
N VAL A 149 9.66 -12.81 -13.56
CA VAL A 149 8.49 -11.97 -13.21
C VAL A 149 8.45 -11.72 -11.70
N GLY A 150 8.68 -12.76 -10.89
CA GLY A 150 8.70 -12.63 -9.43
C GLY A 150 9.80 -11.70 -8.91
N LYS A 151 11.00 -11.72 -9.52
CA LYS A 151 12.08 -10.77 -9.20
C LYS A 151 11.68 -9.35 -9.58
N TRP A 152 11.08 -9.17 -10.75
CA TRP A 152 10.63 -7.85 -11.22
C TRP A 152 9.57 -7.26 -10.29
N VAL A 153 8.52 -8.01 -9.94
CA VAL A 153 7.44 -7.56 -9.04
C VAL A 153 7.99 -7.13 -7.66
N LYS A 154 9.05 -7.79 -7.18
CA LYS A 154 9.72 -7.42 -5.91
C LYS A 154 10.54 -6.13 -6.04
N LYS A 155 11.25 -5.93 -7.15
CA LYS A 155 12.17 -4.81 -7.37
C LYS A 155 11.50 -3.54 -7.88
N CYS A 156 10.37 -3.67 -8.58
CA CYS A 156 9.69 -2.55 -9.23
C CYS A 156 9.42 -1.39 -8.23
N PRO A 157 10.06 -0.22 -8.38
CA PRO A 157 9.85 0.91 -7.49
C PRO A 157 8.42 1.45 -7.60
N TYR A 158 7.84 1.85 -6.46
CA TYR A 158 6.59 2.61 -6.45
C TYR A 158 6.92 4.07 -6.71
N GLN A 159 6.52 4.61 -7.87
CA GLN A 159 6.70 6.04 -8.17
C GLN A 159 5.55 6.82 -7.51
N SER A 160 5.85 7.52 -6.42
CA SER A 160 4.89 8.33 -5.65
C SER A 160 4.79 9.76 -6.15
#